data_AF-A0A524KMF4-F1
#
_entry.id   AF-A0A524KMF4-F1
#
_cell.length_a   1.000
_cell.length_b   1.000
_cell.length_c   1.000
_cell.angle_alpha   90.00
_cell.angle_beta   90.00
_cell.angle_gamma   90.00
#
_symmetry.space_group_name_H-M   'P 1'
#
loop_
_entity.id
_entity.type
_entity.pdbx_description
1 polymer ?
#
loop_
_entity_poly.entity_id
_entity_poly.type
_entity_poly.pdbx_seq_one_letter_code
_entity_poly.pdbx_strand_id
1 'polypeptide(L)'
;AELEGYFEQVLSTDAVRRFKPDASAYRMAMEGFGLEREEILFVPFAGWDAAGAKWFGYETFWVNRLGTPPEELGVVADATGANLSDLVRFLGAKG
;
A
#
# COMPACT_ATOMS: atom_id res chain seq x y z
N ALA A 1 15.26 -13.16 -11.33
CA ALA A 1 13.85 -13.55 -11.49
C ALA A 1 13.21 -12.46 -12.33
N GLU A 2 12.60 -12.80 -13.44
CA GLU A 2 11.95 -11.85 -14.36
C GLU A 2 10.56 -11.52 -13.82
N LEU A 3 10.42 -10.36 -13.18
CA LEU A 3 9.16 -9.89 -12.61
C LEU A 3 8.48 -8.82 -13.48
N GLU A 4 9.16 -8.37 -14.53
CA GLU A 4 8.76 -7.24 -15.37
C GLU A 4 7.38 -7.45 -16.02
N GLY A 5 7.02 -8.69 -16.38
CA GLY A 5 5.73 -9.00 -17.00
C GLY A 5 4.52 -9.05 -16.07
N TYR A 6 4.71 -8.87 -14.76
CA TYR A 6 3.62 -8.90 -13.77
C TYR A 6 3.13 -7.51 -13.33
N PHE A 7 3.84 -6.45 -13.71
CA PHE A 7 3.49 -5.08 -13.32
C PHE A 7 2.97 -4.30 -14.54
N GLU A 8 1.74 -3.81 -14.45
CA GLU A 8 1.19 -2.92 -15.49
C GLU A 8 1.92 -1.57 -15.51
N GLN A 9 2.24 -1.02 -14.33
CA GLN A 9 3.07 0.17 -14.19
C GLN A 9 4.05 0.06 -13.03
N VAL A 10 5.21 0.71 -13.20
CA VAL A 10 6.22 0.89 -12.15
C VAL A 10 6.38 2.39 -11.91
N LEU A 11 5.91 2.86 -10.77
CA LEU A 11 5.86 4.27 -10.42
C LEU A 11 7.00 4.65 -9.46
N SER A 12 7.59 5.83 -9.68
CA SER A 12 8.63 6.39 -8.82
C SER A 12 8.21 7.75 -8.27
N THR A 13 8.41 7.96 -6.97
CA THR A 13 8.13 9.25 -6.30
C THR A 13 8.97 10.41 -6.82
N ASP A 14 10.03 10.13 -7.58
CA ASP A 14 10.82 11.16 -8.27
C ASP A 14 9.94 12.01 -9.22
N ALA A 15 8.93 11.39 -9.86
CA ALA A 15 8.01 12.08 -10.77
C ALA A 15 7.23 13.22 -10.10
N VAL A 16 6.96 13.09 -8.79
CA VAL A 16 6.26 14.11 -7.98
C VAL A 16 7.20 14.90 -7.08
N ARG A 17 8.50 14.57 -7.06
CA ARG A 17 9.57 15.20 -6.25
C ARG A 17 9.22 15.34 -4.77
N ARG A 18 8.48 14.37 -4.23
CA ARG A 18 8.02 14.31 -2.85
C ARG A 18 8.13 12.88 -2.36
N PHE A 19 8.76 12.66 -1.22
CA PHE A 19 8.83 11.33 -0.61
C PHE A 19 7.56 11.06 0.20
N LYS A 20 7.24 9.78 0.37
CA LYS A 20 6.27 9.34 1.38
C LYS A 20 6.70 9.85 2.78
N PRO A 21 5.77 10.19 3.68
CA PRO A 21 4.32 10.03 3.55
C PRO A 21 3.60 11.27 3.00
N ASP A 22 4.24 12.09 2.17
CA ASP A 22 3.53 13.19 1.49
C ASP A 22 2.36 12.65 0.63
N ALA A 23 1.19 13.28 0.73
CA ALA A 23 -0.03 12.84 0.04
C ALA A 23 0.14 12.72 -1.49
N SER A 24 1.02 13.51 -2.10
CA SER A 24 1.30 13.44 -3.54
C SER A 24 1.98 12.13 -3.96
N ALA A 25 2.79 11.53 -3.09
CA ALA A 25 3.44 10.24 -3.34
C ALA A 25 2.46 9.06 -3.32
N TYR A 26 1.30 9.23 -2.68
CA TYR A 26 0.20 8.27 -2.74
C TYR A 26 -0.69 8.54 -3.97
N ARG A 27 -1.13 9.80 -4.15
CA ARG A 27 -2.00 10.21 -5.26
C ARG A 27 -1.48 9.81 -6.64
N MET A 28 -0.17 9.79 -6.86
CA MET A 28 0.40 9.41 -8.15
C MET A 28 -0.03 8.02 -8.63
N ALA A 29 -0.41 7.11 -7.73
CA ALA A 29 -0.95 5.80 -8.12
C ALA A 29 -2.34 5.93 -8.77
N MET A 30 -3.22 6.78 -8.24
CA MET A 30 -4.53 7.05 -8.85
C MET A 30 -4.36 7.61 -10.26
N GLU A 31 -3.47 8.59 -10.41
CA GLU A 31 -3.20 9.22 -11.72
C GLU A 31 -2.53 8.25 -12.70
N GLY A 32 -1.58 7.43 -12.24
CA GLY A 32 -0.90 6.44 -13.05
C GLY A 32 -1.87 5.39 -13.60
N PHE A 33 -2.68 4.79 -12.72
CA PHE A 33 -3.60 3.72 -13.10
C PHE A 33 -4.96 4.20 -13.61
N GLY A 34 -5.29 5.49 -13.47
CA GLY A 34 -6.60 6.03 -13.84
C GLY A 34 -7.74 5.47 -12.97
N LEU A 35 -7.45 5.20 -11.70
CA LEU A 35 -8.38 4.59 -10.74
C LEU A 35 -8.71 5.56 -9.61
N GLU A 36 -9.91 5.41 -9.06
CA GLU A 36 -10.29 6.08 -7.84
C GLU A 36 -9.61 5.43 -6.63
N ARG A 37 -9.54 6.17 -5.52
CA ARG A 37 -8.81 5.74 -4.33
C ARG A 37 -9.38 4.44 -3.74
N GLU A 38 -10.70 4.29 -3.79
CA GLU A 38 -11.43 3.13 -3.26
C GLU A 38 -11.23 1.86 -4.11
N GLU A 39 -10.68 1.99 -5.32
CA GLU A 39 -10.36 0.88 -6.22
C GLU A 39 -8.93 0.36 -6.02
N ILE A 40 -8.13 1.02 -5.17
CA ILE A 40 -6.72 0.71 -4.92
C ILE A 40 -6.54 0.15 -3.51
N LEU A 41 -6.03 -1.09 -3.44
CA LEU A 41 -5.46 -1.65 -2.22
C LEU A 41 -3.96 -1.32 -2.13
N PHE A 42 -3.57 -0.57 -1.10
CA PHE A 42 -2.17 -0.25 -0.83
C PHE A 42 -1.52 -1.29 0.09
N VAL A 43 -0.37 -1.85 -0.32
CA VAL A 43 0.27 -2.99 0.37
C VAL A 43 1.73 -2.69 0.73
N PRO A 44 2.01 -2.04 1.87
CA PRO A 44 3.37 -1.74 2.30
C PRO A 44 3.91 -2.79 3.28
N PHE A 45 5.24 -2.83 3.42
CA PHE A 45 5.94 -3.57 4.47
C PHE A 45 6.15 -2.73 5.74
N ALA A 46 6.40 -1.42 5.59
CA ALA A 46 6.67 -0.54 6.72
C ALA A 46 5.38 -0.05 7.38
N GLY A 47 5.31 -0.11 8.71
CA GLY A 47 4.13 0.32 9.47
C GLY A 47 3.77 1.79 9.24
N TRP A 48 4.76 2.68 9.20
CA TRP A 48 4.55 4.11 8.93
C TRP A 48 3.99 4.38 7.52
N ASP A 49 4.34 3.56 6.53
CA ASP A 49 3.83 3.69 5.14
C ASP A 49 2.38 3.18 5.07
N ALA A 50 2.04 2.15 5.85
CA ALA A 50 0.65 1.72 6.05
C ALA A 50 -0.20 2.83 6.68
N ALA A 51 0.28 3.46 7.75
CA ALA A 51 -0.39 4.59 8.37
C ALA A 51 -0.52 5.79 7.42
N GLY A 52 0.53 6.10 6.66
CA GLY A 52 0.52 7.17 5.67
C GLY A 52 -0.52 6.95 4.55
N ALA A 53 -0.57 5.75 3.97
CA ALA A 53 -1.58 5.38 2.99
C ALA A 53 -3.00 5.40 3.57
N LYS A 54 -3.16 4.98 4.83
CA LYS A 54 -4.44 5.02 5.53
C LYS A 54 -4.93 6.44 5.76
N TRP A 55 -4.05 7.36 6.16
CA TRP A 55 -4.38 8.79 6.27
C TRP A 55 -4.79 9.41 4.93
N PHE A 56 -4.12 9.02 3.84
CA PHE A 56 -4.52 9.44 2.48
C PHE A 56 -5.91 8.92 2.10
N GLY A 57 -6.27 7.74 2.63
CA GLY A 57 -7.59 7.14 2.53
C GLY A 57 -7.64 5.87 1.67
N TYR A 58 -6.49 5.28 1.33
CA TYR A 58 -6.48 3.97 0.68
C TYR A 58 -7.00 2.89 1.62
N GLU A 59 -7.63 1.87 1.05
CA GLU A 59 -7.68 0.58 1.73
C GLU A 59 -6.25 0.06 1.86
N THR A 60 -5.89 -0.44 3.04
CA THR A 60 -4.51 -0.80 3.34
C THR A 60 -4.39 -2.22 3.90
N PHE A 61 -3.52 -3.04 3.31
CA PHE A 61 -3.09 -4.32 3.86
C PHE A 61 -1.61 -4.24 4.25
N TRP A 62 -1.30 -4.27 5.54
CA TRP A 62 0.09 -4.21 6.00
C TRP A 62 0.74 -5.60 6.02
N VAL A 63 1.82 -5.78 5.27
CA VAL A 63 2.62 -7.02 5.28
C VAL A 63 3.69 -6.92 6.38
N ASN A 64 3.32 -7.27 7.60
CA ASN A 64 4.20 -7.22 8.77
C ASN A 64 5.05 -8.49 8.92
N ARG A 65 6.11 -8.61 8.11
CA ARG A 65 6.98 -9.81 8.14
C ARG A 65 7.77 -9.97 9.44
N LEU A 66 7.98 -8.87 10.17
CA LEU A 66 8.80 -8.84 11.38
C LEU A 66 7.97 -9.00 12.65
N GLY A 67 6.64 -9.02 12.56
CA GLY A 67 5.76 -9.08 13.73
C GLY A 67 5.92 -7.88 14.65
N THR A 68 6.31 -6.71 14.12
CA THR A 68 6.47 -5.50 14.92
C THR A 68 5.11 -4.98 15.40
N PRO A 69 5.03 -4.30 16.56
CA PRO A 69 3.79 -3.65 16.95
C PRO A 69 3.37 -2.59 15.89
N PRO A 70 2.06 -2.29 15.78
CA PRO A 70 1.60 -1.15 15.00
C PRO A 70 2.24 0.16 15.44
N GLU A 71 2.33 1.12 14.54
CA GLU A 71 2.81 2.47 14.86
C GLU A 71 1.78 3.24 15.70
N GLU A 72 2.25 4.07 16.62
CA GLU A 72 1.41 4.96 17.44
C GLU A 72 1.10 6.28 16.70
N LEU A 73 0.60 6.16 15.46
CA LEU A 73 0.27 7.29 14.58
C LEU A 73 -1.24 7.57 14.51
N GLY A 74 -2.06 6.95 15.36
CA GLY A 74 -3.50 7.23 15.46
C GLY A 74 -4.35 6.65 14.32
N VAL A 75 -3.77 5.83 13.43
CA VAL A 75 -4.47 5.05 12.41
C VAL A 75 -3.86 3.65 12.32
N VAL A 76 -4.66 2.69 11.87
CA VAL A 76 -4.23 1.30 11.64
C VAL A 76 -4.64 0.86 10.23
N ALA A 77 -3.86 -0.05 9.64
CA ALA A 77 -4.22 -0.67 8.38
C ALA A 77 -5.55 -1.46 8.51
N ASP A 78 -6.28 -1.62 7.42
CA ASP A 78 -7.56 -2.35 7.39
C ASP A 78 -7.37 -3.85 7.67
N ALA A 79 -6.24 -4.40 7.23
CA ALA A 79 -5.82 -5.75 7.52
C ALA A 79 -4.29 -5.86 7.63
N THR A 80 -3.82 -6.95 8.22
CA THR A 80 -2.39 -7.24 8.37
C THR A 80 -2.14 -8.73 8.21
N GLY A 81 -1.00 -9.09 7.61
CA GLY A 81 -0.54 -10.46 7.48
C GLY A 81 0.98 -10.55 7.54
N ALA A 82 1.52 -11.76 7.73
CA ALA A 82 2.96 -11.97 7.86
C ALA A 82 3.67 -12.04 6.50
N ASN A 83 2.94 -12.26 5.41
CA ASN A 83 3.49 -12.46 4.07
C ASN A 83 2.45 -12.19 2.96
N LEU A 84 2.87 -12.32 1.70
CA LEU A 84 1.99 -12.12 0.54
C LEU A 84 0.95 -13.24 0.33
N SER A 85 1.15 -14.44 0.89
CA SER A 85 0.10 -15.47 0.85
C SER A 85 -1.08 -15.08 1.75
N ASP A 86 -0.85 -14.37 2.85
CA ASP A 86 -1.92 -13.82 3.68
C ASP A 86 -2.71 -12.73 2.94
N LEU A 87 -2.03 -11.90 2.15
CA LEU A 87 -2.67 -10.96 1.23
C LEU A 87 -3.58 -11.68 0.22
N VAL A 88 -3.09 -12.75 -0.41
CA VAL A 88 -3.90 -13.54 -1.37
C VAL A 88 -5.14 -14.13 -0.69
N ARG A 89 -5.03 -14.62 0.55
CA ARG A 89 -6.18 -15.11 1.33
C ARG A 89 -7.16 -13.99 1.66
N PHE A 90 -6.66 -12.81 2.04
CA PHE A 90 -7.48 -11.63 2.31
C PHE A 90 -8.29 -11.21 1.08
N LEU A 91 -7.67 -11.17 -0.10
CA LEU A 91 -8.35 -10.88 -1.37
C LEU A 91 -9.39 -11.95 -1.71
N GLY A 92 -9.07 -13.23 -1.52
CA GLY A 92 -10.00 -14.33 -1.78
C GLY A 92 -11.22 -14.35 -0.86
N ALA A 93 -11.11 -13.81 0.37
CA ALA A 93 -12.23 -13.71 1.30
C ALA A 93 -13.13 -12.49 1.03
N LYS A 94 -12.69 -11.54 0.20
CA LYS A 94 -13.48 -10.37 -0.23
C LYS A 94 -14.36 -10.63 -1.45
N GLY A 95 -14.10 -11.72 -2.17
CA GLY A 95 -14.82 -12.14 -3.38
C GLY A 95 -15.97 -13.10 -3.12
#